data_AF-A0A839RT81-F1
#
_entry.id   AF-A0A839RT81-F1
#
_cell.length_a   1.000
_cell.length_b   1.000
_cell.length_c   1.000
_cell.angle_alpha   90.00
_cell.angle_beta   90.00
_cell.angle_gamma   90.00
#
_symmetry.space_group_name_H-M   'P 1'
#
loop_
_entity.id
_entity.type
_entity.pdbx_description
1 polymer ?
#
loop_
_entity_poly.entity_id
_entity_poly.type
_entity_poly.pdbx_seq_one_letter_code
_entity_poly.pdbx_strand_id
1 'polypeptide(L)'
;MTDSLSPGGAAWQCIMSPSKAAAVLGVSRYESAYRLWHRMKGLVDPEPPRDIFTTGHAMELALAYLWREENPGWQLSPGEVRVAHDRFGFPLVVHLDRRARRGSGHKRIVEFKTARKLEEWGDHFTDQAPADYLVQVVAQQHFTGYTEHPAHLMVMG
;
A
#
# COMPACT_ATOMS: atom_id res chain seq x y z
N MET A 1 -3.06 -17.29 15.28
CA MET A 1 -2.02 -17.51 14.24
C MET A 1 -2.12 -16.35 13.27
N THR A 2 -1.06 -15.57 13.10
CA THR A 2 -1.01 -14.52 12.06
C THR A 2 -1.07 -15.18 10.69
N ASP A 3 -2.02 -14.76 9.86
CA ASP A 3 -2.10 -15.15 8.45
C ASP A 3 -0.75 -14.90 7.78
N SER A 4 -0.10 -15.97 7.29
CA SER A 4 1.27 -15.92 6.80
C SER A 4 1.43 -15.06 5.55
N LEU A 5 0.32 -14.81 4.83
CA LEU A 5 0.28 -13.94 3.65
C LEU A 5 -0.06 -12.48 3.99
N SER A 6 -0.41 -12.14 5.24
CA SER A 6 -0.59 -10.73 5.64
C SER A 6 0.73 -9.97 5.70
N PRO A 7 0.71 -8.61 5.61
CA PRO A 7 1.92 -7.82 5.67
C PRO A 7 2.74 -8.15 6.93
N GLY A 8 4.04 -8.40 6.73
CA GLY A 8 4.95 -8.85 7.79
C GLY A 8 4.99 -10.37 8.04
N GLY A 9 4.02 -11.14 7.55
CA GLY A 9 4.00 -12.60 7.65
C GLY A 9 5.11 -13.29 6.85
N ALA A 10 5.54 -14.48 7.27
CA ALA A 10 6.68 -15.17 6.66
C ALA A 10 6.49 -15.46 5.15
N ALA A 11 5.29 -15.88 4.73
CA ALA A 11 5.00 -16.11 3.32
C ALA A 11 4.89 -14.78 2.55
N TRP A 12 4.34 -13.74 3.17
CA TRP A 12 4.30 -12.38 2.60
C TRP A 12 5.70 -11.84 2.30
N GLN A 13 6.69 -12.15 3.13
CA GLN A 13 8.06 -11.67 2.91
C GLN A 13 8.70 -12.26 1.64
N CYS A 14 8.28 -13.46 1.24
CA CYS A 14 8.82 -14.20 0.10
C CYS A 14 8.04 -14.01 -1.21
N ILE A 15 6.93 -13.29 -1.20
CA ILE A 15 6.07 -13.04 -2.37
C ILE A 15 6.11 -11.57 -2.80
N MET A 16 5.91 -11.28 -4.08
CA MET A 16 5.89 -9.91 -4.57
C MET A 16 4.63 -9.17 -4.05
N SER A 17 4.80 -7.90 -3.67
CA SER A 17 3.70 -7.01 -3.28
C SER A 17 3.98 -5.57 -3.75
N PRO A 18 2.96 -4.71 -3.91
CA PRO A 18 3.16 -3.33 -4.39
C PRO A 18 4.18 -2.52 -3.58
N SER A 19 4.18 -2.65 -2.25
CA SER A 19 5.13 -1.96 -1.37
C SER A 19 6.60 -2.36 -1.58
N LYS A 20 6.86 -3.51 -2.22
CA LYS A 20 8.21 -3.97 -2.59
C LYS A 20 8.68 -3.39 -3.92
N ALA A 21 7.78 -2.84 -4.75
CA ALA A 21 8.11 -2.35 -6.10
C ALA A 21 9.13 -1.19 -6.08
N ALA A 22 9.04 -0.30 -5.09
CA ALA A 22 10.00 0.80 -4.94
C ALA A 22 11.44 0.30 -4.70
N ALA A 23 11.61 -0.80 -3.95
CA ALA A 23 12.91 -1.40 -3.73
C ALA A 23 13.44 -2.09 -5.00
N VAL A 24 12.57 -2.74 -5.78
CA VAL A 24 12.92 -3.30 -7.10
C VAL A 24 13.40 -2.20 -8.06
N LEU A 25 12.73 -1.05 -8.08
CA LEU A 25 13.08 0.09 -8.94
C LEU A 25 14.24 0.94 -8.41
N GLY A 26 14.76 0.65 -7.21
CA GLY A 26 15.89 1.38 -6.63
C GLY A 26 15.54 2.79 -6.10
N VAL A 27 14.26 3.09 -5.87
CA VAL A 27 13.78 4.41 -5.40
C VAL A 27 13.22 4.37 -3.96
N SER A 28 13.32 3.22 -3.30
CA SER A 28 12.90 3.07 -1.90
C SER A 28 13.85 3.78 -0.95
N ARG A 29 13.30 4.53 0.01
CA ARG A 29 14.03 5.17 1.11
C ARG A 29 14.50 4.17 2.19
N TYR A 30 13.95 2.95 2.19
CA TYR A 30 14.10 1.99 3.30
C TYR A 30 14.81 0.68 2.92
N GLU A 31 14.73 0.25 1.66
CA GLU A 31 15.18 -1.08 1.24
C GLU A 31 15.76 -1.07 -0.18
N SER A 32 16.96 -1.63 -0.36
CA SER A 32 17.57 -1.81 -1.69
C SER A 32 17.09 -3.09 -2.36
N ALA A 33 17.20 -3.16 -3.70
CA ALA A 33 16.90 -4.39 -4.46
C ALA A 33 17.70 -5.62 -3.96
N TYR A 34 18.97 -5.41 -3.59
CA TYR A 34 19.82 -6.47 -3.02
C TYR A 34 19.22 -7.03 -1.72
N ARG A 35 18.85 -6.15 -0.79
CA ARG A 35 18.27 -6.55 0.50
C ARG A 35 16.92 -7.23 0.31
N LEU A 36 16.08 -6.67 -0.56
CA LEU A 36 14.78 -7.25 -0.91
C LEU A 36 14.93 -8.69 -1.44
N TRP A 37 15.87 -8.91 -2.37
CA TRP A 37 16.08 -10.23 -2.94
C TRP A 37 16.48 -11.27 -1.88
N HIS A 38 17.42 -10.93 -0.98
CA HIS A 38 17.83 -11.82 0.10
C HIS A 38 16.66 -12.16 1.03
N ARG A 39 15.83 -11.17 1.37
CA ARG A 39 14.63 -11.37 2.18
C ARG A 39 13.61 -12.26 1.47
N MET A 40 13.35 -12.00 0.19
CA MET A 40 12.41 -12.81 -0.59
C MET A 40 12.88 -14.26 -0.80
N LYS A 41 14.19 -14.49 -0.77
CA LYS A 41 14.80 -15.83 -0.81
C LYS A 41 14.83 -16.53 0.55
N GLY A 42 14.40 -15.88 1.63
CA GLY A 42 14.45 -16.43 2.99
C GLY A 42 15.88 -16.57 3.53
N LEU A 43 16.82 -15.76 3.05
CA LEU A 43 18.23 -15.78 3.46
C LEU A 43 18.52 -14.89 4.66
N VAL A 44 17.54 -14.09 5.10
CA VAL A 44 17.63 -13.21 6.26
C VAL A 44 16.38 -13.38 7.10
N ASP A 45 16.54 -13.22 8.40
CA ASP A 45 15.41 -13.27 9.32
C ASP A 45 14.46 -12.07 9.10
N PRO A 46 13.15 -12.29 9.30
CA PRO A 46 12.16 -11.22 9.44
C PRO A 46 12.63 -10.08 10.33
N GLU A 47 12.42 -8.83 9.91
CA GLU A 47 12.52 -7.72 10.85
C GLU A 47 11.39 -7.84 11.90
N PRO A 48 11.68 -7.53 13.18
CA PRO A 48 10.64 -7.48 14.19
C PRO A 48 9.60 -6.40 13.83
N PRO A 49 8.31 -6.61 14.18
CA PRO A 49 7.29 -5.58 14.02
C PRO A 49 7.71 -4.28 14.70
N ARG A 50 7.45 -3.15 14.05
CA ARG A 50 7.73 -1.82 14.60
C ARG A 50 6.43 -1.19 15.08
N ASP A 51 6.46 -0.51 16.23
CA ASP A 51 5.29 0.17 16.83
C ASP A 51 4.61 1.16 15.88
N ILE A 52 5.38 1.77 14.97
CA ILE A 52 4.87 2.71 13.97
C ILE A 52 3.80 2.08 13.06
N PHE A 53 3.86 0.77 12.82
CA PHE A 53 2.84 0.07 12.02
C PHE A 53 1.53 -0.06 12.80
N THR A 54 1.59 -0.30 14.12
CA THR A 54 0.40 -0.35 14.99
C THR A 54 -0.34 0.99 14.99
N THR A 55 0.40 2.11 15.12
CA THR A 55 -0.19 3.45 15.03
C THR A 55 -0.82 3.69 13.66
N GLY A 56 -0.11 3.36 12.57
CA GLY A 56 -0.63 3.50 11.22
C GLY A 56 -1.94 2.75 11.00
N HIS A 57 -2.00 1.47 11.37
CA HIS A 57 -3.22 0.66 11.24
C HIS A 57 -4.39 1.22 12.06
N ALA A 58 -4.12 1.76 13.26
CA ALA A 58 -5.15 2.39 14.07
C ALA A 58 -5.71 3.66 13.40
N MET A 59 -4.84 4.46 12.79
CA MET A 59 -5.22 5.70 12.10
C MET A 59 -6.02 5.46 10.81
N GLU A 60 -5.94 4.28 10.19
CA GLU A 60 -6.75 3.95 9.01
C GLU A 60 -8.25 4.08 9.25
N LEU A 61 -8.73 3.89 10.49
CA LEU A 61 -10.15 4.06 10.80
C LEU A 61 -10.58 5.53 10.71
N ALA A 62 -9.76 6.43 11.24
CA ALA A 62 -10.00 7.87 11.17
C ALA A 62 -9.89 8.39 9.73
N LEU A 63 -8.85 7.97 9.01
CA LEU A 63 -8.66 8.31 7.59
C LEU A 63 -9.81 7.79 6.72
N ALA A 64 -10.29 6.56 6.97
CA ALA A 64 -11.45 6.02 6.27
C ALA A 64 -12.74 6.81 6.53
N TYR A 65 -12.92 7.34 7.74
CA TYR A 65 -14.05 8.22 8.06
C TYR A 65 -13.96 9.53 7.27
N LEU A 66 -12.83 10.24 7.39
CA LEU A 66 -12.61 11.52 6.72
C LEU A 66 -12.75 11.42 5.20
N TRP A 67 -12.16 10.37 4.61
CA TRP A 67 -12.27 10.12 3.17
C TRP A 67 -13.73 10.00 2.72
N ARG A 68 -14.60 9.36 3.51
CA ARG A 68 -16.03 9.22 3.16
C ARG A 68 -16.77 10.55 3.20
N GLU A 69 -16.47 11.39 4.19
CA GLU A 69 -17.06 12.74 4.31
C GLU A 69 -16.68 13.60 3.10
N GLU A 70 -15.44 13.50 2.63
CA GLU A 70 -14.93 14.27 1.49
C GLU A 70 -15.35 13.70 0.12
N ASN A 71 -15.79 12.44 0.05
CA ASN A 71 -16.10 11.75 -1.20
C ASN A 71 -17.55 11.22 -1.24
N PRO A 72 -18.57 12.09 -1.15
CA PRO A 72 -19.96 11.66 -1.18
C PRO A 72 -20.28 10.88 -2.47
N GLY A 73 -21.09 9.83 -2.32
CA GLY A 73 -21.48 8.94 -3.42
C GLY A 73 -20.50 7.79 -3.70
N TRP A 74 -19.35 7.75 -3.02
CA TRP A 74 -18.46 6.58 -3.02
C TRP A 74 -18.69 5.71 -1.78
N GLN A 75 -18.65 4.40 -1.99
CA GLN A 75 -18.65 3.41 -0.91
C GLN A 75 -17.24 2.89 -0.69
N LEU A 76 -16.78 2.89 0.55
CA LEU A 76 -15.47 2.37 0.92
C LEU A 76 -15.60 0.94 1.48
N SER A 77 -14.65 0.06 1.18
CA SER A 77 -14.61 -1.27 1.81
C SER A 77 -14.57 -1.16 3.34
N PRO A 78 -15.13 -2.14 4.07
CA PRO A 78 -15.15 -2.11 5.54
C PRO A 78 -13.75 -2.26 6.16
N GLY A 79 -12.78 -2.75 5.38
CA GLY A 79 -11.38 -2.90 5.79
C GLY A 79 -10.50 -3.17 4.57
N GLU A 80 -9.33 -3.76 4.85
CA GLU A 80 -8.33 -4.13 3.86
C GLU A 80 -8.92 -5.06 2.78
N VAL A 81 -8.48 -4.87 1.54
CA VAL A 81 -8.84 -5.74 0.42
C VAL A 81 -7.59 -6.44 -0.09
N ARG A 82 -7.61 -7.78 -0.03
CA ARG A 82 -6.56 -8.65 -0.56
C ARG A 82 -6.88 -9.09 -1.98
N VAL A 83 -5.91 -9.01 -2.88
CA VAL A 83 -5.95 -9.58 -4.23
C VAL A 83 -4.68 -10.38 -4.47
N ALA A 84 -4.79 -11.67 -4.78
CA ALA A 84 -3.65 -12.53 -5.08
C ALA A 84 -3.83 -13.21 -6.44
N HIS A 85 -2.77 -13.23 -7.25
CA HIS A 85 -2.74 -13.90 -8.55
C HIS A 85 -1.30 -14.01 -9.05
N ASP A 86 -1.10 -14.61 -10.22
CA ASP A 86 0.20 -14.80 -10.86
C ASP A 86 0.23 -14.32 -12.33
N ARG A 87 -0.73 -13.48 -12.74
CA ARG A 87 -0.93 -13.01 -14.14
C ARG A 87 0.33 -12.44 -14.84
N PHE A 88 1.35 -12.05 -14.09
CA PHE A 88 2.61 -11.50 -14.63
C PHE A 88 3.75 -12.53 -14.70
N GLY A 89 3.44 -13.82 -14.58
CA GLY A 89 4.43 -14.90 -14.60
C GLY A 89 5.16 -15.12 -13.27
N PHE A 90 4.71 -14.48 -12.20
CA PHE A 90 5.21 -14.68 -10.83
C PHE A 90 4.08 -14.47 -9.82
N PRO A 91 4.09 -15.17 -8.67
CA PRO A 91 3.07 -15.00 -7.63
C PRO A 91 3.18 -13.61 -6.99
N LEU A 92 2.05 -12.94 -6.84
CA LEU A 92 1.95 -11.68 -6.13
C LEU A 92 0.72 -11.61 -5.22
N VAL A 93 0.83 -10.77 -4.20
CA VAL A 93 -0.28 -10.40 -3.31
C VAL A 93 -0.33 -8.88 -3.15
N VAL A 94 -1.50 -8.32 -3.36
CA VAL A 94 -1.82 -6.92 -3.14
C VAL A 94 -2.67 -6.80 -1.89
N HIS A 95 -2.26 -5.88 -1.04
CA HIS A 95 -3.04 -5.37 0.08
C HIS A 95 -3.38 -3.92 -0.23
N LEU A 96 -4.68 -3.62 -0.28
CA LEU A 96 -5.20 -2.27 -0.37
C LEU A 96 -5.74 -1.89 0.99
N ASP A 97 -5.35 -0.74 1.52
CA ASP A 97 -5.94 -0.24 2.77
C ASP A 97 -7.45 -0.18 2.59
N ARG A 98 -7.93 0.45 1.51
CA ARG A 98 -9.34 0.39 1.13
C ARG A 98 -9.54 0.34 -0.39
N ARG A 99 -10.70 -0.21 -0.77
CA ARG A 99 -11.25 -0.12 -2.13
C ARG A 99 -12.50 0.75 -2.09
N ALA A 100 -12.48 1.85 -2.82
CA ALA A 100 -13.67 2.65 -3.08
C ALA A 100 -14.41 2.15 -4.32
N ARG A 101 -15.75 2.16 -4.28
CA ARG A 101 -16.61 1.85 -5.43
C ARG A 101 -17.74 2.86 -5.59
N ARG A 102 -18.14 3.11 -6.83
CA ARG A 102 -19.36 3.86 -7.17
C ARG A 102 -20.08 3.13 -8.31
N GLY A 103 -21.22 2.49 -8.02
CA GLY A 103 -21.85 1.59 -8.98
C GLY A 103 -21.00 0.33 -9.28
N SER A 104 -21.30 -0.35 -10.38
CA SER A 104 -20.64 -1.60 -10.79
C SER A 104 -19.31 -1.40 -11.53
N GLY A 105 -19.18 -0.29 -12.27
CA GLY A 105 -18.00 0.03 -13.08
C GLY A 105 -16.86 0.66 -12.29
N HIS A 106 -17.17 1.66 -11.46
CA HIS A 106 -16.13 2.53 -10.92
C HIS A 106 -15.49 1.97 -9.65
N LYS A 107 -14.19 1.68 -9.74
CA LYS A 107 -13.34 1.28 -8.61
C LYS A 107 -12.13 2.21 -8.52
N ARG A 108 -11.77 2.56 -7.29
CA ARG A 108 -10.59 3.36 -6.96
C ARG A 108 -9.88 2.73 -5.77
N ILE A 109 -8.55 2.77 -5.78
CA ILE A 109 -7.73 2.42 -4.62
C ILE A 109 -7.64 3.64 -3.70
N VAL A 110 -7.75 3.42 -2.40
CA VAL A 110 -7.49 4.44 -1.38
C VAL A 110 -6.40 3.90 -0.47
N GLU A 111 -5.25 4.57 -0.47
CA GLU A 111 -4.07 4.24 0.33
C GLU A 111 -3.91 5.31 1.41
N PHE A 112 -3.71 4.88 2.65
CA PHE A 112 -3.61 5.70 3.84
C PHE A 112 -2.17 5.73 4.35
N LYS A 113 -1.65 6.93 4.60
CA LYS A 113 -0.36 7.10 5.28
C LYS A 113 -0.48 8.06 6.46
N THR A 114 0.24 7.74 7.52
CA THR A 114 0.48 8.67 8.62
C THR A 114 1.90 9.21 8.51
N ALA A 115 2.05 10.53 8.38
CA ALA A 115 3.34 11.20 8.36
C ALA A 115 3.69 11.70 9.77
N ARG A 116 4.97 11.71 10.11
CA ARG A 116 5.46 12.45 11.31
C ARG A 116 5.92 13.87 10.98
N LYS A 117 6.22 14.10 9.71
CA LYS A 117 6.76 15.32 9.12
C LYS A 117 6.09 15.48 7.77
N LEU A 118 5.12 16.38 7.69
CA LEU A 118 4.37 16.62 6.45
C LEU A 118 5.26 17.27 5.38
N GLU A 119 6.38 17.88 5.77
CA GLU A 119 7.35 18.50 4.87
C GLU A 119 7.98 17.46 3.91
N GLU A 120 8.00 16.17 4.27
CA GLU A 120 8.48 15.09 3.39
C GLU A 120 7.51 14.77 2.24
N TRP A 121 6.28 15.29 2.29
CA TRP A 121 5.23 15.07 1.30
C TRP A 121 5.14 16.19 0.26
N GLY A 122 5.99 17.21 0.37
CA GLY A 122 5.98 18.38 -0.51
C GLY A 122 5.02 19.46 -0.03
N ASP A 123 4.93 20.54 -0.81
CA ASP A 123 4.14 21.70 -0.42
C ASP A 123 2.65 21.47 -0.69
N HIS A 124 1.80 22.13 0.09
CA HIS A 124 0.35 22.13 -0.14
C HIS A 124 0.03 22.49 -1.61
N PHE A 125 -0.86 21.72 -2.22
CA PHE A 125 -1.31 21.86 -3.62
C PHE A 125 -0.27 21.54 -4.70
N THR A 126 0.80 20.81 -4.37
CA THR A 126 1.78 20.35 -5.37
C THR A 126 1.58 18.93 -5.87
N ASP A 127 0.65 18.17 -5.26
CA ASP A 127 0.44 16.72 -5.48
C ASP A 127 1.74 15.90 -5.41
N GLN A 128 2.75 16.42 -4.71
CA GLN A 128 3.98 15.71 -4.45
C GLN A 128 3.72 14.62 -3.40
N ALA A 129 4.50 13.55 -3.51
CA ALA A 129 4.58 12.53 -2.48
C ALA A 129 5.93 11.81 -2.62
N PRO A 130 6.42 11.17 -1.54
CA PRO A 130 7.60 10.34 -1.64
C PRO A 130 7.51 9.29 -2.77
N ALA A 131 8.59 9.16 -3.54
CA ALA A 131 8.62 8.33 -4.75
C ALA A 131 8.26 6.87 -4.47
N ASP A 132 8.62 6.34 -3.31
CA ASP A 132 8.28 4.99 -2.88
C ASP A 132 6.78 4.77 -2.70
N TYR A 133 6.05 5.77 -2.21
CA TYR A 133 4.58 5.70 -2.09
C TYR A 133 3.89 5.86 -3.44
N LEU A 134 4.39 6.75 -4.31
CA LEU A 134 3.88 6.86 -5.68
C LEU A 134 4.03 5.53 -6.44
N VAL A 135 5.22 4.92 -6.37
CA VAL A 135 5.48 3.60 -6.98
C VAL A 135 4.57 2.53 -6.39
N GLN A 136 4.37 2.51 -5.06
CA GLN A 136 3.47 1.56 -4.42
C GLN A 136 2.06 1.67 -5.02
N VAL A 137 1.52 2.88 -5.13
CA VAL A 137 0.15 3.13 -5.58
C VAL A 137 -0.02 2.80 -7.07
N VAL A 138 0.95 3.16 -7.91
CA VAL A 138 0.96 2.75 -9.33
C VAL A 138 1.01 1.23 -9.46
N ALA A 139 1.83 0.56 -8.65
CA ALA A 139 1.90 -0.90 -8.63
C ALA A 139 0.58 -1.53 -8.16
N GLN A 140 -0.11 -0.96 -7.16
CA GLN A 140 -1.44 -1.41 -6.75
C GLN A 140 -2.44 -1.31 -7.91
N GLN A 141 -2.49 -0.18 -8.62
CA GLN A 141 -3.38 -0.01 -9.78
C GLN A 141 -3.06 -1.02 -10.89
N HIS A 142 -1.78 -1.18 -11.21
CA HIS A 142 -1.34 -2.09 -12.27
C HIS A 142 -1.66 -3.56 -11.93
N PHE A 143 -1.34 -3.99 -10.71
CA PHE A 143 -1.54 -5.36 -10.27
C PHE A 143 -3.02 -5.70 -10.13
N THR A 144 -3.83 -4.83 -9.53
CA THR A 144 -5.27 -5.07 -9.38
C THR A 144 -6.08 -4.86 -10.66
N GLY A 145 -5.54 -4.08 -11.61
CA GLY A 145 -6.28 -3.60 -12.78
C GLY A 145 -7.24 -2.44 -12.48
N TYR A 146 -7.26 -1.89 -11.25
CA TYR A 146 -8.12 -0.76 -10.88
C TYR A 146 -7.51 0.55 -11.41
N THR A 147 -7.70 0.77 -12.71
CA THR A 147 -7.03 1.83 -13.49
C THR A 147 -7.99 2.89 -14.02
N GLU A 148 -9.30 2.66 -13.93
CA GLU A 148 -10.32 3.61 -14.42
C GLU A 148 -10.28 4.95 -13.68
N HIS A 149 -9.94 4.92 -12.38
CA HIS A 149 -9.77 6.11 -11.56
C HIS A 149 -8.36 6.13 -10.99
N PRO A 150 -7.70 7.30 -10.92
CA PRO A 150 -6.47 7.45 -10.15
C PRO A 150 -6.69 6.98 -8.72
N ALA A 151 -5.72 6.27 -8.18
CA ALA A 151 -5.74 5.94 -6.77
C ALA A 151 -5.59 7.22 -5.92
N HIS A 152 -6.21 7.23 -4.75
CA HIS A 152 -6.13 8.35 -3.81
C HIS A 152 -5.15 7.97 -2.69
N LEU A 153 -3.98 8.58 -2.71
CA LEU A 153 -3.00 8.52 -1.61
C LEU A 153 -3.34 9.61 -0.59
N MET A 154 -3.98 9.24 0.51
CA MET A 154 -4.39 10.17 1.57
C MET A 154 -3.38 10.11 2.71
N VAL A 155 -2.86 11.28 3.10
CA VAL A 155 -1.90 11.43 4.18
C VAL A 155 -2.47 12.28 5.31
N MET A 156 -2.16 11.93 6.55
CA MET A 156 -2.37 12.77 7.74
C MET A 156 -1.09 12.78 8.58
N GLY A 157 -0.72 13.92 9.15
CA GLY A 157 0.47 14.07 9.99
C GLY A 157 0.32 15.17 11.02
#